data_AF-A0A830FRC7-F1
#
_entry.id   AF-A0A830FRC7-F1
#
_cell.length_a   1.000
_cell.length_b   1.000
_cell.length_c   1.000
_cell.angle_alpha   90.00
_cell.angle_beta   90.00
_cell.angle_gamma   90.00
#
_symmetry.space_group_name_H-M   'P 1'
#
loop_
_entity.id
_entity.type
_entity.pdbx_description
1 polymer ?
#
loop_
_entity_poly.entity_id
_entity_poly.type
_entity_poly.pdbx_seq_one_letter_code
_entity_poly.pdbx_strand_id
1 'polypeptide(L)'
;MTKQDIPRNSSIDRRTVLGLLSGSLATLAGCSEGLSDSSDGGGGNAGPPEEQSDYIEETSIEVVENGRQLALEVAVTDEIDPSLVSIITESGREFSSDYFSSGETRTRLSLTEGEDSYEPLPRGQHKLYLRGADVETEIPLELGTSFEFEEVIPGTEHPDFVDGSLGVVVRNVGQRTDAASQTLLDGETRSERFVPVEPGESVAVKFDFLLKDGPGICARADEAGEIAEIDHRLTVNFLWSDAVTVAQTIKYNNTDGCKKSLVGEPEVVTETSTETDT
;
A
#
# COMPACT_ATOMS: atom_id res chain seq x y z
N MET A 1 -16.58 -59.95 9.31
CA MET A 1 -16.01 -60.36 8.01
C MET A 1 -14.78 -59.52 7.76
N THR A 2 -13.68 -60.21 7.44
CA THR A 2 -12.28 -59.79 7.19
C THR A 2 -12.15 -58.75 6.06
N LYS A 3 -11.43 -57.63 6.28
CA LYS A 3 -9.99 -57.37 6.02
C LYS A 3 -9.68 -56.96 4.57
N GLN A 4 -9.22 -55.73 4.35
CA GLN A 4 -7.87 -55.50 3.79
C GLN A 4 -7.40 -54.04 3.92
N ASP A 5 -6.18 -53.92 4.43
CA ASP A 5 -5.35 -52.74 4.65
C ASP A 5 -4.29 -52.62 3.52
N ILE A 6 -3.96 -51.37 3.13
CA ILE A 6 -2.60 -50.81 2.82
C ILE A 6 -1.88 -51.32 1.52
N PRO A 7 -1.03 -50.54 0.75
CA PRO A 7 -0.17 -49.40 1.16
C PRO A 7 -0.01 -48.17 0.22
N ARG A 8 0.65 -47.14 0.79
CA ARG A 8 1.45 -46.09 0.14
C ARG A 8 2.72 -46.67 -0.51
N ASN A 9 3.14 -46.20 -1.70
CA ASN A 9 4.52 -45.72 -1.92
C ASN A 9 4.75 -45.01 -3.28
N SER A 10 5.44 -43.87 -3.19
CA SER A 10 6.51 -43.36 -4.06
C SER A 10 6.47 -43.54 -5.59
N SER A 11 6.43 -42.42 -6.32
CA SER A 11 7.54 -42.04 -7.22
C SER A 11 7.35 -40.61 -7.74
N ILE A 12 8.31 -39.76 -7.41
CA ILE A 12 8.60 -38.48 -8.08
C ILE A 12 8.93 -38.79 -9.54
N ASP A 13 8.27 -38.13 -10.50
CA ASP A 13 8.72 -38.12 -11.89
C ASP A 13 9.24 -36.71 -12.24
N ARG A 14 10.57 -36.60 -12.30
CA ARG A 14 11.29 -35.44 -12.83
C ARG A 14 11.44 -35.66 -14.32
N ARG A 15 10.75 -34.88 -15.15
CA ARG A 15 11.09 -34.75 -16.58
C ARG A 15 11.30 -33.29 -16.96
N THR A 16 12.58 -32.95 -16.94
CA THR A 16 13.25 -31.93 -17.75
C THR A 16 12.83 -32.03 -19.22
N VAL A 17 12.35 -30.92 -19.80
CA VAL A 17 12.38 -30.71 -21.25
C VAL A 17 12.89 -29.29 -21.50
N LEU A 18 14.21 -29.19 -21.70
CA LEU A 18 14.87 -28.06 -22.35
C LEU A 18 14.76 -28.29 -23.86
N GLY A 19 14.06 -27.39 -24.56
CA GLY A 19 13.96 -27.35 -26.01
C GLY A 19 14.39 -25.98 -26.54
N LEU A 20 15.71 -25.79 -26.67
CA LEU A 20 16.33 -24.71 -27.43
C LEU A 20 15.98 -24.86 -28.93
N LEU A 21 15.36 -23.84 -29.52
CA LEU A 21 15.45 -23.58 -30.95
C LEU A 21 15.65 -22.07 -31.17
N SER A 22 16.91 -21.72 -31.35
CA SER A 22 17.42 -20.47 -31.92
C SER A 22 17.02 -20.33 -33.39
N GLY A 23 16.62 -19.13 -33.81
CA GLY A 23 16.40 -18.79 -35.22
C GLY A 23 16.11 -17.31 -35.42
N SER A 24 17.18 -16.51 -35.44
CA SER A 24 17.18 -15.05 -35.68
C SER A 24 16.62 -14.69 -37.07
N LEU A 25 15.84 -13.60 -37.15
CA LEU A 25 15.93 -12.61 -38.24
C LEU A 25 15.54 -11.23 -37.71
N ALA A 26 16.44 -10.27 -37.92
CA ALA A 26 16.24 -8.86 -37.70
C ALA A 26 15.53 -8.24 -38.92
N THR A 27 14.63 -7.28 -38.69
CA THR A 27 14.31 -6.21 -39.65
C THR A 27 14.10 -4.90 -38.90
N LEU A 28 15.01 -3.96 -39.14
CA LEU A 28 14.85 -2.53 -38.88
C LEU A 28 13.88 -1.94 -39.92
N ALA A 29 12.86 -1.24 -39.48
CA ALA A 29 12.23 -0.13 -40.20
C ALA A 29 11.55 0.78 -39.19
N GLY A 30 12.07 2.00 -39.05
CA GLY A 30 11.41 3.07 -38.33
C GLY A 30 10.37 3.76 -39.20
N CYS A 31 9.27 4.17 -38.58
CA CYS A 31 8.42 5.26 -39.04
C CYS A 31 8.02 6.06 -37.81
N SER A 32 8.42 7.34 -37.82
CA SER A 32 7.98 8.36 -36.87
C SER A 32 6.55 8.78 -37.17
N GLU A 33 5.70 8.83 -36.14
CA GLU A 33 4.44 9.57 -36.00
C GLU A 33 4.05 9.28 -34.53
N GLY A 34 4.29 10.13 -33.52
CA GLY A 34 3.78 11.47 -33.38
C GLY A 34 2.32 11.42 -32.93
N LEU A 35 2.04 11.20 -31.64
CA LEU A 35 0.73 11.46 -31.00
C LEU A 35 0.88 11.44 -29.45
N SER A 36 0.54 12.59 -28.85
CA SER A 36 -0.06 12.85 -27.53
C SER A 36 0.39 12.09 -26.27
N ASP A 37 0.98 12.88 -25.38
CA ASP A 37 1.18 12.64 -23.95
C ASP A 37 -0.18 12.59 -23.24
N SER A 38 -0.66 11.38 -22.90
CA SER A 38 -1.79 11.20 -21.98
C SER A 38 -1.23 11.05 -20.57
N SER A 39 -1.55 12.01 -19.71
CA SER A 39 -1.34 11.94 -18.26
C SER A 39 -2.44 11.09 -17.66
N ASP A 40 -2.33 9.77 -17.87
CA ASP A 40 -3.20 8.82 -17.19
C ASP A 40 -2.63 8.60 -15.79
N GLY A 41 -3.23 9.27 -14.80
CA GLY A 41 -3.06 8.88 -13.41
C GLY A 41 -3.59 7.45 -13.27
N GLY A 42 -2.70 6.53 -12.88
CA GLY A 42 -3.05 5.13 -12.64
C GLY A 42 -4.15 5.07 -11.57
N GLY A 43 -5.34 4.69 -12.01
CA GLY A 43 -6.47 4.36 -11.14
C GLY A 43 -6.39 2.88 -10.78
N GLY A 44 -6.44 2.59 -9.49
CA GLY A 44 -6.24 1.25 -8.97
C GLY A 44 -7.52 0.49 -8.71
N ASN A 45 -7.64 -0.67 -9.35
CA ASN A 45 -8.79 -1.55 -9.17
C ASN A 45 -8.75 -2.18 -7.77
N ALA A 46 -9.72 -1.85 -6.91
CA ALA A 46 -9.86 -2.45 -5.59
C ALA A 46 -10.48 -3.86 -5.64
N GLY A 47 -10.99 -4.28 -6.80
CA GLY A 47 -11.55 -5.60 -7.10
C GLY A 47 -12.79 -5.97 -6.27
N PRO A 48 -13.95 -6.27 -6.88
CA PRO A 48 -15.09 -6.71 -6.08
C PRO A 48 -14.80 -8.12 -5.53
N PRO A 49 -14.86 -8.37 -4.20
CA PRO A 49 -14.99 -9.74 -3.70
C PRO A 49 -16.27 -10.35 -4.27
N GLU A 50 -16.25 -11.65 -4.56
CA GLU A 50 -17.30 -12.41 -5.29
C GLU A 50 -18.72 -12.37 -4.68
N GLU A 51 -18.94 -11.63 -3.58
CA GLU A 51 -20.22 -11.40 -2.91
C GLU A 51 -20.77 -9.95 -3.08
N GLN A 52 -20.06 -9.04 -3.76
CA GLN A 52 -20.52 -7.66 -4.09
C GLN A 52 -21.25 -7.54 -5.45
N SER A 53 -21.28 -8.63 -6.22
CA SER A 53 -21.42 -8.60 -7.70
C SER A 53 -22.76 -8.17 -8.26
N ASP A 54 -23.85 -8.26 -7.50
CA ASP A 54 -25.18 -8.07 -8.08
C ASP A 54 -25.49 -6.59 -8.36
N TYR A 55 -24.78 -5.68 -7.68
CA TYR A 55 -25.07 -4.25 -7.75
C TYR A 55 -23.85 -3.37 -7.98
N ILE A 56 -22.64 -3.84 -7.65
CA ILE A 56 -21.39 -3.08 -7.84
C ILE A 56 -20.54 -3.80 -8.89
N GLU A 57 -20.19 -3.06 -9.95
CA GLU A 57 -19.26 -3.55 -10.99
C GLU A 57 -17.81 -3.41 -10.54
N GLU A 58 -17.48 -2.26 -9.93
CA GLU A 58 -16.10 -1.91 -9.60
C GLU A 58 -16.07 -0.90 -8.45
N THR A 59 -15.02 -1.01 -7.62
CA THR A 59 -14.62 0.05 -6.71
C THR A 59 -13.13 0.33 -6.87
N SER A 60 -12.74 1.59 -6.77
CA SER A 60 -11.34 2.01 -6.86
C SER A 60 -11.06 3.15 -5.88
N ILE A 61 -9.81 3.23 -5.39
CA ILE A 61 -9.38 4.30 -4.49
C ILE A 61 -8.51 5.27 -5.28
N GLU A 62 -8.93 6.53 -5.34
CA GLU A 62 -8.21 7.61 -6.03
C GLU A 62 -7.66 8.65 -5.05
N VAL A 63 -6.54 9.27 -5.42
CA VAL A 63 -6.00 10.46 -4.74
C VAL A 63 -6.55 11.71 -5.41
N VAL A 64 -7.24 12.57 -4.66
CA VAL A 64 -7.91 13.75 -5.22
C VAL A 64 -7.06 15.02 -5.08
N GLU A 65 -6.51 15.29 -3.89
CA GLU A 65 -5.81 16.54 -3.59
C GLU A 65 -4.33 16.35 -3.23
N ASN A 66 -3.45 16.21 -4.22
CA ASN A 66 -1.99 16.15 -4.03
C ASN A 66 -1.52 15.17 -2.92
N GLY A 67 -2.21 14.04 -2.73
CA GLY A 67 -1.89 13.05 -1.69
C GLY A 67 -2.49 13.32 -0.30
N ARG A 68 -3.46 14.23 -0.17
CA ARG A 68 -4.10 14.60 1.11
C ARG A 68 -5.55 14.16 1.25
N GLN A 69 -6.21 13.83 0.14
CA GLN A 69 -7.58 13.30 0.14
C GLN A 69 -7.62 12.03 -0.67
N LEU A 70 -8.43 11.09 -0.18
CA LEU A 70 -8.75 9.86 -0.86
C LEU A 70 -10.24 9.84 -1.17
N ALA A 71 -10.59 9.33 -2.34
CA ALA A 71 -11.97 9.07 -2.72
C ALA A 71 -12.13 7.60 -3.12
N LEU A 72 -13.28 7.04 -2.80
CA LEU A 72 -13.75 5.76 -3.31
C LEU A 72 -14.62 6.06 -4.54
N GLU A 73 -14.15 5.69 -5.72
CA GLU A 73 -15.02 5.62 -6.88
C GLU A 73 -15.84 4.34 -6.82
N VAL A 74 -17.14 4.45 -7.05
CA VAL A 74 -18.09 3.34 -7.02
C VAL A 74 -18.78 3.29 -8.38
N ALA A 75 -18.64 2.16 -9.07
CA ALA A 75 -19.38 1.84 -10.29
C ALA A 75 -20.48 0.83 -9.98
N VAL A 76 -21.72 1.25 -10.22
CA VAL A 76 -22.94 0.45 -10.05
C VAL A 76 -23.30 -0.20 -11.40
N THR A 77 -23.94 -1.36 -11.37
CA THR A 77 -24.44 -2.03 -12.58
C THR A 77 -25.46 -1.17 -13.32
N ASP A 78 -25.47 -1.24 -14.65
CA ASP A 78 -26.46 -0.54 -15.50
C ASP A 78 -27.88 -1.14 -15.42
N GLU A 79 -28.02 -2.27 -14.72
CA GLU A 79 -29.29 -2.93 -14.43
C GLU A 79 -30.12 -2.18 -13.37
N ILE A 80 -29.50 -1.26 -12.63
CA ILE A 80 -30.14 -0.44 -11.61
C ILE A 80 -30.20 1.01 -12.11
N ASP A 81 -31.26 1.73 -11.72
CA ASP A 81 -31.30 3.20 -11.74
C ASP A 81 -30.91 3.74 -10.35
N PRO A 82 -29.61 3.91 -10.04
CA PRO A 82 -29.16 4.35 -8.72
C PRO A 82 -29.51 5.82 -8.50
N SER A 83 -29.74 6.17 -7.23
CA SER A 83 -30.09 7.54 -6.83
C SER A 83 -29.16 8.10 -5.75
N LEU A 84 -28.66 7.23 -4.87
CA LEU A 84 -27.82 7.59 -3.74
C LEU A 84 -26.91 6.41 -3.39
N VAL A 85 -25.67 6.72 -3.06
CA VAL A 85 -24.78 5.80 -2.35
C VAL A 85 -24.17 6.51 -1.14
N SER A 86 -23.94 5.79 -0.06
CA SER A 86 -23.36 6.35 1.16
C SER A 86 -22.47 5.34 1.88
N ILE A 87 -21.40 5.80 2.50
CA ILE A 87 -20.57 5.00 3.41
C ILE A 87 -21.17 5.07 4.81
N ILE A 88 -21.56 3.92 5.33
CA ILE A 88 -21.99 3.75 6.71
C ILE A 88 -20.85 3.11 7.49
N THR A 89 -20.37 3.81 8.51
CA THR A 89 -19.32 3.31 9.42
C THR A 89 -19.83 2.13 10.26
N GLU A 90 -18.92 1.40 10.90
CA GLU A 90 -19.28 0.30 11.83
C GLU A 90 -20.19 0.77 12.97
N SER A 91 -20.06 2.04 13.37
CA SER A 91 -20.90 2.67 14.40
C SER A 91 -22.34 2.96 13.96
N GLY A 92 -22.65 2.79 12.66
CA GLY A 92 -23.93 3.15 12.05
C GLY A 92 -24.04 4.63 11.64
N ARG A 93 -22.96 5.41 11.79
CA ARG A 93 -22.89 6.80 11.31
C ARG A 93 -22.64 6.83 9.80
N GLU A 94 -23.39 7.67 9.09
CA GLU A 94 -23.08 8.06 7.71
C GLU A 94 -21.83 8.93 7.69
N PHE A 95 -20.82 8.50 6.95
CA PHE A 95 -19.52 9.18 6.81
C PHE A 95 -19.48 10.08 5.58
N SER A 96 -20.00 9.57 4.46
CA SER A 96 -19.95 10.24 3.16
C SER A 96 -21.11 9.75 2.32
N SER A 97 -21.69 10.63 1.52
CA SER A 97 -22.83 10.31 0.65
C SER A 97 -22.73 11.10 -0.64
N ASP A 98 -23.12 10.48 -1.76
CA ASP A 98 -23.28 11.20 -3.02
C ASP A 98 -24.49 10.68 -3.81
N TYR A 99 -25.01 11.54 -4.67
CA TYR A 99 -26.19 11.27 -5.49
C TYR A 99 -25.78 11.02 -6.93
N PHE A 100 -26.43 10.05 -7.57
CA PHE A 100 -26.25 9.80 -8.99
C PHE A 100 -27.11 10.78 -9.78
N SER A 101 -26.54 11.38 -10.83
CA SER A 101 -27.38 12.07 -11.82
C SER A 101 -28.15 11.05 -12.66
N SER A 102 -29.25 11.48 -13.28
CA SER A 102 -30.06 10.58 -14.11
C SER A 102 -29.22 9.96 -15.23
N GLY A 103 -29.16 8.63 -15.26
CA GLY A 103 -28.40 7.83 -16.23
C GLY A 103 -26.91 7.68 -15.93
N GLU A 104 -26.41 8.19 -14.79
CA GLU A 104 -25.05 7.92 -14.33
C GLU A 104 -25.02 6.67 -13.45
N THR A 105 -23.98 5.85 -13.64
CA THR A 105 -23.73 4.64 -12.85
C THR A 105 -22.44 4.73 -12.03
N ARG A 106 -21.76 5.88 -12.07
CA ARG A 106 -20.51 6.12 -11.35
C ARG A 106 -20.59 7.37 -10.51
N THR A 107 -19.99 7.33 -9.33
CA THR A 107 -19.92 8.43 -8.38
C THR A 107 -18.70 8.26 -7.47
N ARG A 108 -18.39 9.29 -6.67
CA ARG A 108 -17.20 9.35 -5.83
C ARG A 108 -17.58 9.73 -4.41
N LEU A 109 -17.17 8.89 -3.47
CA LEU A 109 -17.38 9.11 -2.05
C LEU A 109 -16.06 9.51 -1.41
N SER A 110 -16.04 10.61 -0.65
CA SER A 110 -14.85 10.98 0.13
C SER A 110 -14.53 9.90 1.18
N LEU A 111 -13.26 9.51 1.28
CA LEU A 111 -12.70 8.67 2.34
C LEU A 111 -12.01 9.49 3.43
N THR A 112 -12.16 10.82 3.38
CA THR A 112 -11.62 11.76 4.37
C THR A 112 -12.68 12.80 4.77
N GLU A 113 -12.79 13.13 6.06
CA GLU A 113 -13.69 14.15 6.61
C GLU A 113 -12.95 15.42 7.04
N GLY A 114 -13.59 16.57 6.82
CA GLY A 114 -13.13 17.89 7.23
C GLY A 114 -12.11 18.51 6.27
N GLU A 115 -12.43 19.71 5.77
CA GLU A 115 -11.62 20.45 4.78
C GLU A 115 -10.21 20.81 5.29
N ASP A 116 -10.04 20.89 6.61
CA ASP A 116 -8.76 21.22 7.25
C ASP A 116 -8.13 20.03 8.00
N SER A 117 -8.94 19.10 8.50
CA SER A 117 -8.47 17.95 9.30
C SER A 117 -8.06 16.75 8.46
N TYR A 118 -8.70 16.55 7.30
CA TYR A 118 -8.48 15.39 6.42
C TYR A 118 -8.50 14.06 7.19
N GLU A 119 -9.43 13.92 8.14
CA GLU A 119 -9.50 12.76 9.02
C GLU A 119 -9.97 11.56 8.19
N PRO A 120 -9.16 10.49 8.05
CA PRO A 120 -9.52 9.36 7.20
C PRO A 120 -10.68 8.58 7.80
N LEU A 121 -11.43 7.90 6.92
CA LEU A 121 -12.40 6.88 7.33
C LEU A 121 -11.69 5.88 8.27
N PRO A 122 -12.20 5.67 9.49
CA PRO A 122 -11.51 4.85 10.49
C PRO A 122 -11.35 3.41 10.04
N ARG A 123 -10.50 2.64 10.71
CA ARG A 123 -10.49 1.18 10.51
C ARG A 123 -11.77 0.56 11.05
N GLY A 124 -12.29 -0.44 10.36
CA GLY A 124 -13.43 -1.21 10.83
C GLY A 124 -14.22 -1.83 9.69
N GLN A 125 -15.33 -2.48 10.06
CA GLN A 125 -16.26 -3.04 9.08
C GLN A 125 -17.25 -1.96 8.66
N HIS A 126 -17.18 -1.55 7.40
CA HIS A 126 -18.07 -0.52 6.85
C HIS A 126 -19.04 -1.12 5.86
N LYS A 127 -20.03 -0.32 5.47
CA LYS A 127 -20.98 -0.72 4.44
C LYS A 127 -21.18 0.42 3.45
N LEU A 128 -21.39 0.06 2.19
CA LEU A 128 -22.04 0.93 1.21
C LEU A 128 -23.55 0.74 1.33
N TYR A 129 -24.26 1.80 1.66
CA TYR A 129 -25.70 1.85 1.53
C TYR A 129 -26.05 2.37 0.13
N LEU A 130 -26.73 1.55 -0.67
CA LEU A 130 -27.12 1.86 -2.04
C LEU A 130 -28.64 1.97 -2.14
N ARG A 131 -29.12 3.03 -2.76
CA ARG A 131 -30.54 3.26 -3.02
C ARG A 131 -30.78 3.65 -4.47
N GLY A 132 -31.76 3.02 -5.10
CA GLY A 132 -32.25 3.32 -6.45
C GLY A 132 -33.78 3.26 -6.52
N ALA A 133 -34.32 3.27 -7.75
CA ALA A 133 -35.77 3.26 -7.98
C ALA A 133 -36.47 2.02 -7.37
N ASP A 134 -35.85 0.84 -7.51
CA ASP A 134 -36.39 -0.45 -7.09
C ASP A 134 -35.45 -1.24 -6.16
N VAL A 135 -34.39 -0.60 -5.65
CA VAL A 135 -33.39 -1.22 -4.79
C VAL A 135 -33.07 -0.35 -3.57
N GLU A 136 -32.93 -0.98 -2.42
CA GLU A 136 -32.43 -0.39 -1.19
C GLU A 136 -31.67 -1.49 -0.44
N THR A 137 -30.36 -1.36 -0.32
CA THR A 137 -29.50 -2.45 0.19
C THR A 137 -28.23 -1.93 0.87
N GLU A 138 -27.64 -2.78 1.70
CA GLU A 138 -26.34 -2.56 2.33
C GLU A 138 -25.34 -3.61 1.84
N ILE A 139 -24.18 -3.14 1.38
CA ILE A 139 -23.12 -3.96 0.81
C ILE A 139 -21.88 -3.82 1.70
N PRO A 140 -21.22 -4.91 2.12
CA PRO A 140 -19.98 -4.81 2.88
C PRO A 140 -18.91 -4.03 2.13
N LEU A 141 -18.35 -3.00 2.79
CA LEU A 141 -17.20 -2.24 2.33
C LEU A 141 -15.99 -2.67 3.17
N GLU A 142 -15.20 -3.58 2.61
CA GLU A 142 -13.96 -4.03 3.21
C GLU A 142 -12.81 -3.19 2.68
N LEU A 143 -12.16 -2.45 3.59
CA LEU A 143 -10.95 -1.69 3.30
C LEU A 143 -9.77 -2.33 4.02
N GLY A 144 -8.58 -2.08 3.48
CA GLY A 144 -7.35 -2.68 4.00
C GLY A 144 -6.99 -3.99 3.31
N THR A 145 -5.73 -4.36 3.50
CA THR A 145 -5.03 -5.42 2.80
C THR A 145 -3.89 -5.93 3.69
N SER A 146 -2.94 -6.65 3.11
CA SER A 146 -1.73 -7.08 3.80
C SER A 146 -0.50 -6.62 3.04
N PHE A 147 0.51 -6.19 3.78
CA PHE A 147 1.77 -5.70 3.23
C PHE A 147 2.93 -6.58 3.67
N GLU A 148 3.85 -6.83 2.74
CA GLU A 148 5.13 -7.44 3.02
C GLU A 148 6.24 -6.41 2.82
N PHE A 149 7.26 -6.48 3.68
CA PHE A 149 8.48 -5.72 3.51
C PHE A 149 9.34 -6.37 2.42
N GLU A 150 9.88 -5.57 1.50
CA GLU A 150 10.81 -6.04 0.47
C GLU A 150 12.25 -5.63 0.78
N GLU A 151 12.51 -4.33 0.91
CA GLU A 151 13.85 -3.82 1.13
C GLU A 151 13.88 -2.38 1.67
N VAL A 152 15.06 -1.97 2.13
CA VAL A 152 15.38 -0.58 2.46
C VAL A 152 16.36 -0.05 1.43
N ILE A 153 15.99 1.02 0.74
CA ILE A 153 16.82 1.66 -0.28
C ILE A 153 17.27 3.06 0.15
N PRO A 154 18.50 3.49 -0.15
CA PRO A 154 18.89 4.88 0.00
C PRO A 154 18.12 5.76 -0.99
N GLY A 155 17.84 7.01 -0.62
CA GLY A 155 17.10 7.94 -1.47
C GLY A 155 17.73 8.21 -2.83
N THR A 156 19.04 7.98 -2.98
CA THR A 156 19.75 8.06 -4.28
C THR A 156 19.34 7.01 -5.29
N GLU A 157 18.69 5.93 -4.85
CA GLU A 157 18.23 4.84 -5.71
C GLU A 157 16.76 5.02 -6.17
N HIS A 158 16.06 6.02 -5.66
CA HIS A 158 14.68 6.33 -6.06
C HIS A 158 14.60 7.70 -6.77
N PRO A 159 14.01 7.79 -7.97
CA PRO A 159 14.04 9.01 -8.80
C PRO A 159 13.41 10.24 -8.13
N ASP A 160 12.38 10.02 -7.31
CA ASP A 160 11.65 11.11 -6.64
C ASP A 160 12.18 11.47 -5.25
N PHE A 161 13.21 10.77 -4.76
CA PHE A 161 13.73 10.99 -3.42
C PHE A 161 14.95 11.91 -3.47
N VAL A 162 15.02 12.82 -2.51
CA VAL A 162 16.18 13.70 -2.37
C VAL A 162 17.31 12.97 -1.67
N ASP A 163 18.53 13.34 -2.00
CA ASP A 163 19.73 12.79 -1.38
C ASP A 163 19.70 12.92 0.16
N GLY A 164 20.19 11.89 0.84
CA GLY A 164 20.08 11.73 2.28
C GLY A 164 18.71 11.26 2.80
N SER A 165 17.74 10.96 1.95
CA SER A 165 16.49 10.27 2.36
C SER A 165 16.69 8.76 2.38
N LEU A 166 15.71 8.04 2.90
CA LEU A 166 15.62 6.59 2.87
C LEU A 166 14.24 6.17 2.35
N GLY A 167 14.16 5.07 1.61
CA GLY A 167 12.91 4.43 1.21
C GLY A 167 12.75 3.08 1.92
N VAL A 168 11.58 2.83 2.49
CA VAL A 168 11.16 1.47 2.87
C VAL A 168 10.22 0.98 1.78
N VAL A 169 10.62 -0.09 1.09
CA VAL A 169 9.83 -0.70 0.02
C VAL A 169 8.91 -1.74 0.63
N VAL A 170 7.61 -1.55 0.39
CA VAL A 170 6.54 -2.45 0.84
C VAL A 170 5.72 -2.90 -0.35
N ARG A 171 5.31 -4.17 -0.34
CA ARG A 171 4.47 -4.77 -1.38
C ARG A 171 3.10 -5.11 -0.84
N ASN A 172 2.06 -4.70 -1.56
CA ASN A 172 0.71 -5.14 -1.28
C ASN A 172 0.52 -6.58 -1.77
N VAL A 173 0.38 -7.53 -0.85
CA VAL A 173 0.20 -8.96 -1.15
C VAL A 173 -1.25 -9.42 -0.97
N GLY A 174 -2.13 -8.53 -0.53
CA GLY A 174 -3.56 -8.82 -0.46
C GLY A 174 -4.28 -8.50 -1.76
N GLN A 175 -5.61 -8.44 -1.68
CA GLN A 175 -6.49 -8.31 -2.85
C GLN A 175 -7.07 -6.91 -3.03
N ARG A 176 -6.77 -5.97 -2.12
CA ARG A 176 -7.40 -4.64 -2.10
C ARG A 176 -6.37 -3.53 -2.00
N THR A 177 -6.75 -2.35 -2.46
CA THR A 177 -5.95 -1.13 -2.31
C THR A 177 -6.02 -0.63 -0.87
N ASP A 178 -4.88 -0.16 -0.36
CA ASP A 178 -4.77 0.64 0.87
C ASP A 178 -3.77 1.78 0.61
N ALA A 179 -3.62 2.72 1.53
CA ALA A 179 -2.67 3.80 1.44
C ALA A 179 -1.71 3.82 2.63
N ALA A 180 -0.41 3.90 2.34
CA ALA A 180 0.56 4.33 3.35
C ALA A 180 0.18 5.75 3.77
N SER A 181 0.16 6.03 5.07
CA SER A 181 -0.37 7.27 5.64
C SER A 181 0.67 8.08 6.39
N GLN A 182 1.57 7.37 7.10
CA GLN A 182 2.52 8.00 8.00
C GLN A 182 3.79 7.14 8.12
N THR A 183 4.92 7.80 8.30
CA THR A 183 6.18 7.14 8.69
C THR A 183 6.59 7.52 10.11
N LEU A 184 7.05 6.54 10.88
CA LEU A 184 7.60 6.74 12.23
C LEU A 184 9.06 6.28 12.29
N LEU A 185 9.93 7.11 12.83
CA LEU A 185 11.30 6.73 13.21
C LEU A 185 11.36 6.61 14.73
N ASP A 186 11.63 5.40 15.23
CA ASP A 186 11.68 5.11 16.67
C ASP A 186 10.41 5.56 17.43
N GLY A 187 9.25 5.48 16.75
CA GLY A 187 7.95 5.90 17.28
C GLY A 187 7.62 7.40 17.09
N GLU A 188 8.55 8.21 16.58
CA GLU A 188 8.31 9.63 16.29
C GLU A 188 7.89 9.85 14.84
N THR A 189 6.79 10.58 14.62
CA THR A 189 6.28 10.94 13.29
C THR A 189 7.31 11.71 12.46
N ARG A 190 7.53 11.27 11.22
CA ARG A 190 8.46 11.88 10.26
C ARG A 190 7.76 12.50 9.06
N SER A 191 6.76 11.82 8.50
CA SER A 191 5.98 12.31 7.37
C SER A 191 4.54 11.82 7.44
N GLU A 192 3.62 12.61 6.89
CA GLU A 192 2.20 12.30 6.74
C GLU A 192 1.80 12.58 5.29
N ARG A 193 1.58 11.52 4.52
CA ARG A 193 1.15 11.56 3.11
C ARG A 193 0.42 10.29 2.77
N PHE A 194 -0.67 10.39 2.02
CA PHE A 194 -1.33 9.22 1.46
C PHE A 194 -0.65 8.77 0.18
N VAL A 195 -0.19 7.52 0.17
CA VAL A 195 0.37 6.86 -1.00
C VAL A 195 -0.40 5.56 -1.20
N PRO A 196 -1.40 5.52 -2.10
CA PRO A 196 -2.11 4.30 -2.43
C PRO A 196 -1.17 3.23 -2.96
N VAL A 197 -1.50 1.98 -2.68
CA VAL A 197 -0.76 0.80 -3.14
C VAL A 197 -1.77 -0.24 -3.60
N GLU A 198 -1.80 -0.50 -4.90
CA GLU A 198 -2.75 -1.43 -5.49
C GLU A 198 -2.35 -2.89 -5.23
N PRO A 199 -3.28 -3.85 -5.39
CA PRO A 199 -2.97 -5.27 -5.24
C PRO A 199 -1.80 -5.71 -6.14
N GLY A 200 -0.77 -6.30 -5.52
CA GLY A 200 0.40 -6.81 -6.22
C GLY A 200 1.50 -5.77 -6.51
N GLU A 201 1.26 -4.48 -6.24
CA GLU A 201 2.24 -3.41 -6.42
C GLU A 201 3.19 -3.26 -5.23
N SER A 202 4.38 -2.75 -5.52
CA SER A 202 5.37 -2.32 -4.52
C SER A 202 5.52 -0.81 -4.56
N VAL A 203 5.63 -0.19 -3.38
CA VAL A 203 5.88 1.24 -3.25
C VAL A 203 7.03 1.51 -2.29
N ALA A 204 7.86 2.50 -2.63
CA ALA A 204 8.85 3.04 -1.71
C ALA A 204 8.22 4.16 -0.87
N VAL A 205 8.18 4.00 0.45
CA VAL A 205 7.70 5.02 1.38
C VAL A 205 8.88 5.79 1.96
N LYS A 206 8.85 7.12 1.82
CA LYS A 206 9.98 8.00 2.09
C LYS A 206 10.11 8.39 3.57
N PHE A 207 11.33 8.23 4.08
CA PHE A 207 11.83 8.81 5.33
C PHE A 207 12.77 9.98 5.00
N ASP A 208 12.31 11.21 5.24
CA ASP A 208 13.03 12.42 4.86
C ASP A 208 14.32 12.64 5.66
N PHE A 209 15.41 12.88 4.94
CA PHE A 209 16.71 13.34 5.47
C PHE A 209 17.36 12.48 6.57
N LEU A 210 16.99 11.20 6.67
CA LEU A 210 17.53 10.29 7.68
C LEU A 210 19.05 10.10 7.54
N LEU A 211 19.52 9.92 6.30
CA LEU A 211 20.91 9.75 5.92
C LEU A 211 21.61 11.07 5.58
N LYS A 212 20.95 12.22 5.75
CA LYS A 212 21.56 13.52 5.47
C LYS A 212 22.69 13.81 6.46
N ASP A 213 23.85 14.19 5.92
CA ASP A 213 25.01 14.65 6.68
C ASP A 213 24.71 15.97 7.40
N GLY A 214 25.16 16.13 8.65
CA GLY A 214 25.01 17.40 9.35
C GLY A 214 25.46 17.40 10.81
N PRO A 215 26.02 18.53 11.31
CA PRO A 215 26.66 18.61 12.62
C PRO A 215 25.70 18.49 13.82
N GLY A 216 24.39 18.74 13.62
CA GLY A 216 23.40 18.71 14.71
C GLY A 216 22.93 17.32 15.13
N ILE A 217 23.25 16.26 14.38
CA ILE A 217 22.62 14.94 14.53
C ILE A 217 23.59 13.87 15.05
N CYS A 218 24.91 14.10 14.98
CA CYS A 218 25.92 13.17 15.48
C CYS A 218 26.20 13.26 16.99
N ALA A 219 25.41 14.03 17.74
CA ALA A 219 25.53 14.12 19.20
C ALA A 219 25.39 12.75 19.90
N ARG A 220 24.64 11.79 19.31
CA ARG A 220 24.58 10.41 19.83
C ARG A 220 25.87 9.60 19.61
N ALA A 221 26.64 9.90 18.56
CA ALA A 221 27.92 9.25 18.28
C ALA A 221 29.09 9.87 19.09
N ASP A 222 28.94 11.13 19.53
CA ASP A 222 29.94 11.82 20.35
C ASP A 222 30.11 11.20 21.76
N GLU A 223 29.12 10.48 22.29
CA GLU A 223 29.23 9.75 23.56
C GLU A 223 30.07 8.45 23.44
N ALA A 224 30.16 7.86 22.25
CA ALA A 224 30.79 6.55 22.01
C ALA A 224 32.22 6.62 21.47
N GLY A 225 32.65 7.77 20.93
CA GLY A 225 33.98 7.95 20.34
C GLY A 225 34.06 7.44 18.89
N GLU A 226 34.08 8.38 17.96
CA GLU A 226 34.41 8.27 16.52
C GLU A 226 33.39 7.54 15.61
N ILE A 227 32.87 6.36 15.98
CA ILE A 227 31.89 5.61 15.15
C ILE A 227 30.80 5.02 16.05
N ALA A 228 29.54 5.29 15.73
CA ALA A 228 28.39 4.65 16.36
C ALA A 228 27.53 3.90 15.33
N GLU A 229 27.05 2.72 15.70
CA GLU A 229 26.06 1.95 14.94
C GLU A 229 24.80 1.89 15.80
N ILE A 230 23.70 2.42 15.27
CA ILE A 230 22.45 2.57 16.00
C ILE A 230 21.35 1.89 15.20
N ASP A 231 20.63 1.00 15.87
CA ASP A 231 19.45 0.36 15.30
C ASP A 231 18.26 1.30 15.41
N HIS A 232 17.64 1.57 14.27
CA HIS A 232 16.44 2.38 14.16
C HIS A 232 15.24 1.53 13.77
N ARG A 233 14.08 1.81 14.36
CA ARG A 233 12.80 1.24 13.96
C ARG A 233 12.14 2.15 12.94
N LEU A 234 12.05 1.67 11.71
CA LEU A 234 11.36 2.33 10.61
C LEU A 234 9.96 1.72 10.51
N THR A 235 8.94 2.51 10.80
CA THR A 235 7.54 2.06 10.73
C THR A 235 6.82 2.77 9.60
N VAL A 236 6.15 2.00 8.75
CA VAL A 236 5.19 2.50 7.75
C VAL A 236 3.79 2.15 8.24
N ASN A 237 3.01 3.18 8.56
CA ASN A 237 1.61 3.03 8.93
C ASN A 237 0.73 3.12 7.68
N PHE A 238 -0.31 2.28 7.63
CA PHE A 238 -1.34 2.31 6.59
C PHE A 238 -2.66 2.80 7.17
N LEU A 239 -3.58 3.24 6.31
CA LEU A 239 -4.89 3.69 6.79
C LEU A 239 -5.70 2.55 7.38
N TRP A 240 -5.79 1.43 6.65
CA TRP A 240 -6.69 0.34 7.02
C TRP A 240 -6.00 -0.99 7.36
N SER A 241 -4.71 -1.13 7.05
CA SER A 241 -3.91 -2.35 7.30
C SER A 241 -2.92 -2.22 8.45
N ASP A 242 -2.45 -3.35 8.97
CA ASP A 242 -1.37 -3.39 9.98
C ASP A 242 -0.10 -2.69 9.49
N ALA A 243 0.59 -2.04 10.41
CA ALA A 243 1.84 -1.34 10.12
C ALA A 243 2.98 -2.32 9.80
N VAL A 244 3.87 -1.92 8.91
CA VAL A 244 5.12 -2.64 8.66
C VAL A 244 6.24 -1.96 9.45
N THR A 245 6.88 -2.70 10.35
CA THR A 245 8.03 -2.20 11.12
C THR A 245 9.29 -2.98 10.78
N VAL A 246 10.37 -2.26 10.52
CA VAL A 246 11.68 -2.81 10.16
C VAL A 246 12.75 -2.21 11.04
N ALA A 247 13.67 -3.04 11.53
CA ALA A 247 14.89 -2.62 12.18
C ALA A 247 15.98 -2.41 11.12
N GLN A 248 16.58 -1.22 11.10
CA GLN A 248 17.68 -0.88 10.20
C GLN A 248 18.81 -0.23 10.99
N THR A 249 20.00 -0.81 10.91
CA THR A 249 21.20 -0.22 11.52
C THR A 249 21.73 0.91 10.64
N ILE A 250 21.97 2.06 11.26
CA ILE A 250 22.64 3.21 10.64
C ILE A 250 23.96 3.44 11.34
N LYS A 251 25.02 3.54 10.55
CA LYS A 251 26.36 3.91 11.01
C LYS A 251 26.55 5.41 10.91
N TYR A 252 27.06 5.99 11.98
CA TYR A 252 27.39 7.40 12.16
C TYR A 252 28.90 7.52 12.30
N ASN A 253 29.53 8.27 11.40
CA ASN A 253 30.97 8.50 11.41
C ASN A 253 31.30 9.98 11.61
N ASN A 254 31.87 10.30 12.77
CA ASN A 254 32.18 11.68 13.17
C ASN A 254 33.55 12.17 12.71
N THR A 255 34.38 11.30 12.12
CA THR A 255 35.76 11.67 11.74
C THR A 255 35.82 12.61 10.54
N ASP A 256 34.76 12.67 9.71
CA ASP A 256 34.67 13.50 8.50
C ASP A 256 33.26 14.11 8.32
N GLY A 257 32.83 14.98 9.24
CA GLY A 257 31.63 15.79 9.04
C GLY A 257 30.28 15.08 9.24
N CYS A 258 30.25 14.01 10.06
CA CYS A 258 29.04 13.25 10.41
C CYS A 258 28.41 12.54 9.20
N LYS A 259 29.16 11.61 8.61
CA LYS A 259 28.67 10.77 7.50
C LYS A 259 27.78 9.66 8.02
N LYS A 260 26.66 9.41 7.33
CA LYS A 260 25.75 8.31 7.63
C LYS A 260 25.73 7.28 6.52
N SER A 261 25.63 6.01 6.89
CA SER A 261 25.49 4.91 5.93
C SER A 261 24.70 3.76 6.52
N LEU A 262 23.99 3.01 5.67
CA LEU A 262 23.34 1.78 6.07
C LEU A 262 24.36 0.69 6.36
N VAL A 263 24.06 -0.14 7.35
CA VAL A 263 24.87 -1.31 7.73
C VAL A 263 23.94 -2.49 7.96
N GLY A 264 24.37 -3.68 7.54
CA GLY A 264 23.61 -4.90 7.72
C GLY A 264 22.39 -4.99 6.79
N GLU A 265 21.72 -6.13 6.86
CA GLU A 265 20.42 -6.34 6.22
C GLU A 265 19.32 -5.89 7.19
N PRO A 266 18.26 -5.23 6.69
CA PRO A 266 17.10 -4.88 7.49
C PRO A 266 16.36 -6.13 7.99
N GLU A 267 15.82 -6.06 9.21
CA GLU A 267 15.04 -7.15 9.82
C GLU A 267 13.60 -6.72 10.09
N VAL A 268 12.62 -7.51 9.67
CA VAL A 268 11.20 -7.24 9.97
C VAL A 268 10.94 -7.49 11.45
N VAL A 269 10.41 -6.49 12.13
CA VAL A 269 10.03 -6.61 13.54
C VAL A 269 8.61 -7.16 13.63
N THR A 270 8.49 -8.43 14.01
CA THR A 270 7.19 -9.00 14.36
C THR A 270 6.90 -8.70 15.83
N GLU A 271 5.85 -7.91 16.10
CA GLU A 271 5.34 -7.78 17.46
C GLU A 271 4.74 -9.12 17.87
N THR A 272 5.53 -9.95 18.55
CA THR A 272 4.98 -11.11 19.24
C THR A 272 4.18 -10.57 20.42
N SER A 273 2.87 -10.42 20.26
CA SER A 273 1.96 -10.16 21.37
C SER A 273 2.23 -11.20 22.44
N THR A 274 2.93 -10.80 23.49
CA THR A 274 3.07 -11.64 24.67
C THR A 274 1.74 -11.50 25.39
N GLU A 275 0.80 -12.41 25.11
CA GLU A 275 -0.35 -12.64 25.98
C GLU A 275 0.21 -12.84 27.39
N THR A 276 0.12 -11.79 28.21
CA THR A 276 0.37 -11.91 29.64
C THR A 276 -0.96 -12.32 30.22
N ASP A 277 -1.17 -13.63 30.30
CA ASP A 277 -2.19 -14.24 31.18
C ASP A 277 -2.09 -13.60 32.57
N THR A 278 -3.19 -13.02 33.06
CA THR A 278 -3.41 -12.80 34.49
C THR A 278 -4.88 -12.96 34.83
#